data_AF-A0A7S0P6E3-F1
#
_entry.id   AF-A0A7S0P6E3-F1
#
_cell.length_a   1.000
_cell.length_b   1.000
_cell.length_c   1.000
_cell.angle_alpha   90.00
_cell.angle_beta   90.00
_cell.angle_gamma   90.00
#
_symmetry.space_group_name_H-M   'P 1'
#
loop_
_entity.id
_entity.type
_entity.pdbx_description
1 polymer ?
#
loop_
_entity_poly.entity_id
_entity_poly.type
_entity_poly.pdbx_seq_one_letter_code
_entity_poly.pdbx_strand_id
1 'polypeptide(L)'
;VMMTCPTGQVMLLPKDPATPVIMVATGTGIAPMRSYYRRFFVEDVKSWEFKGLAWLFMGVANSDAKLYDDEIQECIKRFPGQFRCDYALSREQTNKNGGKMYIQDKVEEYKDQIFQLLDGGAHMYFCGLKGMMPGILSMLEGVCKEKGINYEEWLEGLKEKGQWHVE
;
A
#
# COMPACT_ATOMS: atom_id res chain seq x y z
N VAL A 1 12.78 14.49 25.71
CA VAL A 1 11.94 14.84 24.54
C VAL A 1 10.51 15.01 25.04
N MET A 2 9.87 16.15 24.80
CA MET A 2 8.44 16.31 25.11
C MET A 2 7.63 15.56 24.06
N MET A 3 6.69 14.73 24.49
CA MET A 3 5.79 13.97 23.63
C MET A 3 4.36 14.41 23.90
N THR A 4 3.54 14.49 22.86
CA THR A 4 2.09 14.71 22.97
C THR A 4 1.35 13.42 22.61
N CYS A 5 0.10 13.28 23.10
CA CYS A 5 -0.78 12.12 22.93
C CYS A 5 -0.89 11.62 21.47
N PRO A 6 -1.30 10.36 21.23
CA PRO A 6 -1.54 9.87 19.88
C PRO A 6 -2.68 10.65 19.21
N THR A 7 -2.53 10.91 17.91
CA THR A 7 -3.53 11.58 17.06
C THR A 7 -3.73 10.78 15.78
N GLY A 8 -4.90 10.93 15.15
CA GLY A 8 -5.24 10.27 13.88
C GLY A 8 -6.15 9.05 14.05
N GLN A 9 -7.20 9.01 13.24
CA GLN A 9 -8.12 7.85 13.12
C GLN A 9 -8.20 7.30 11.69
N VAL A 10 -7.61 8.02 10.71
CA VAL A 10 -7.70 7.69 9.30
C VAL A 10 -6.91 6.43 8.96
N MET A 11 -5.76 6.22 9.59
CA MET A 11 -4.83 5.13 9.30
C MET A 11 -4.99 3.94 10.26
N LEU A 12 -6.22 3.68 10.73
CA LEU A 12 -6.51 2.50 11.55
C LEU A 12 -6.73 1.26 10.67
N LEU A 13 -6.25 0.12 11.15
CA LEU A 13 -6.40 -1.18 10.48
C LEU A 13 -7.87 -1.66 10.52
N PRO A 14 -8.31 -2.46 9.52
CA PRO A 14 -9.61 -3.11 9.58
C PRO A 14 -9.67 -4.05 10.81
N LYS A 15 -10.88 -4.21 11.36
CA LYS A 15 -11.09 -5.07 12.53
C LYS A 15 -10.97 -6.55 12.20
N ASP A 16 -11.35 -6.93 10.97
CA ASP A 16 -11.28 -8.30 10.50
C ASP A 16 -9.85 -8.64 10.04
N PRO A 17 -9.17 -9.62 10.67
CA PRO A 17 -7.82 -10.03 10.28
C PRO A 17 -7.74 -10.75 8.92
N ALA A 18 -8.86 -11.15 8.33
CA ALA A 18 -8.89 -11.76 7.00
C ALA A 18 -8.94 -10.71 5.87
N THR A 19 -9.24 -9.45 6.19
CA THR A 19 -9.33 -8.38 5.20
C THR A 19 -7.97 -8.11 4.55
N PRO A 20 -7.86 -8.17 3.21
CA PRO A 20 -6.62 -7.81 2.53
C PRO A 20 -6.28 -6.33 2.72
N VAL A 21 -4.99 -6.04 2.88
CA VAL A 21 -4.46 -4.71 3.13
C VAL A 21 -3.41 -4.36 2.08
N ILE A 22 -3.70 -3.35 1.27
CA ILE A 22 -2.78 -2.80 0.27
C ILE A 22 -2.16 -1.54 0.86
N MET A 23 -0.84 -1.51 0.96
CA MET A 23 -0.06 -0.42 1.56
C MET A 23 0.78 0.21 0.46
N VAL A 24 0.60 1.51 0.21
CA VAL A 24 1.37 2.26 -0.76
C VAL A 24 2.16 3.34 -0.03
N ALA A 25 3.48 3.17 -0.01
CA ALA A 25 4.39 4.02 0.76
C ALA A 25 5.48 4.63 -0.13
N THR A 26 5.81 5.90 0.12
CA THR A 26 7.01 6.53 -0.46
C THR A 26 7.92 7.09 0.62
N GLY A 27 9.22 6.78 0.54
CA GLY A 27 10.21 7.23 1.52
C GLY A 27 9.78 6.95 2.97
N THR A 28 9.70 8.00 3.81
CA THR A 28 9.30 7.89 5.23
C THR A 28 7.85 7.45 5.45
N GLY A 29 7.02 7.45 4.40
CA GLY A 29 5.65 6.91 4.46
C GLY A 29 5.57 5.42 4.77
N ILE A 30 6.70 4.71 4.83
CA ILE A 30 6.76 3.36 5.37
C ILE A 30 6.42 3.29 6.87
N ALA A 31 6.54 4.40 7.61
CA ALA A 31 6.38 4.40 9.07
C ALA A 31 5.08 3.72 9.57
N PRO A 32 3.86 4.09 9.10
CA PRO A 32 2.64 3.38 9.48
C PRO A 32 2.62 1.93 8.98
N MET A 33 3.11 1.68 7.76
CA MET A 33 3.10 0.35 7.15
C MET A 33 3.98 -0.63 7.92
N ARG A 34 5.08 -0.14 8.50
CA ARG A 34 5.93 -0.88 9.42
C ARG A 34 5.20 -1.29 10.68
N SER A 35 4.36 -0.42 11.23
CA SER A 35 3.50 -0.82 12.36
C SER A 35 2.58 -1.97 11.95
N TYR A 36 1.98 -1.89 10.75
CA TYR A 36 1.03 -2.91 10.28
C TYR A 36 1.69 -4.27 10.04
N TYR A 37 2.74 -4.36 9.22
CA TYR A 37 3.33 -5.67 8.94
C TYR A 37 3.98 -6.29 10.18
N ARG A 38 4.47 -5.47 11.13
CA ARG A 38 4.94 -5.99 12.42
C ARG A 38 3.80 -6.56 13.25
N ARG A 39 2.67 -5.85 13.33
CA ARG A 39 1.45 -6.34 13.97
C ARG A 39 0.97 -7.65 13.34
N PHE A 40 1.11 -7.79 12.02
CA PHE A 40 0.65 -8.94 11.25
C PHE A 40 1.55 -10.17 11.41
N PHE A 41 2.87 -9.99 11.39
CA PHE A 41 3.81 -11.08 11.14
C PHE A 41 4.94 -11.21 12.17
N VAL A 42 5.20 -10.17 12.96
CA VAL A 42 6.34 -10.12 13.89
C VAL A 42 5.90 -10.24 15.34
N GLU A 43 4.79 -9.59 15.71
CA GLU A 43 4.25 -9.63 17.06
C GLU A 43 3.50 -10.95 17.31
N ASP A 44 3.85 -11.64 18.40
CA ASP A 44 3.13 -12.82 18.86
C ASP A 44 1.99 -12.41 19.81
N VAL A 45 0.77 -12.34 19.27
CA VAL A 45 -0.44 -12.04 20.05
C VAL A 45 -1.40 -13.21 19.97
N LYS A 46 -1.44 -14.00 21.05
CA LYS A 46 -2.23 -15.26 21.14
C LYS A 46 -3.71 -15.14 20.75
N SER A 47 -4.31 -13.97 20.87
CA SER A 47 -5.73 -13.74 20.58
C SER A 47 -6.01 -13.22 19.17
N TRP A 48 -4.98 -12.94 18.37
CA TRP A 48 -5.14 -12.30 17.07
C TRP A 48 -4.06 -12.75 16.08
N GLU A 49 -4.48 -13.18 14.90
CA GLU A 49 -3.60 -13.64 13.84
C GLU A 49 -4.09 -13.07 12.51
N PHE A 50 -3.19 -12.48 11.72
CA PHE A 50 -3.51 -11.99 10.40
C PHE A 50 -3.65 -13.15 9.40
N LYS A 51 -4.76 -13.17 8.67
CA LYS A 51 -5.10 -14.23 7.70
C LYS A 51 -5.26 -13.72 6.27
N GLY A 52 -5.34 -12.39 6.10
CA GLY A 52 -5.46 -11.75 4.82
C GLY A 52 -4.13 -11.71 4.03
N LEU A 53 -4.20 -11.02 2.90
CA LEU A 53 -3.04 -10.63 2.11
C LEU A 53 -2.61 -9.22 2.52
N ALA A 54 -1.35 -9.05 2.92
CA ALA A 54 -0.71 -7.76 3.10
C ALA A 54 0.22 -7.49 1.93
N TRP A 55 -0.06 -6.43 1.16
CA TRP A 55 0.70 -6.08 -0.03
C TRP A 55 1.28 -4.69 0.09
N LEU A 56 2.61 -4.60 0.20
CA LEU A 56 3.36 -3.37 0.27
C LEU A 56 3.89 -2.95 -1.11
N PHE A 57 3.61 -1.72 -1.50
CA PHE A 57 4.23 -1.02 -2.60
C PHE A 57 5.17 0.04 -2.02
N MET A 58 6.47 -0.07 -2.30
CA MET A 58 7.48 0.85 -1.77
C MET A 58 8.16 1.65 -2.87
N GLY A 59 7.91 2.95 -2.90
CA GLY A 59 8.58 3.89 -3.81
C GLY A 59 9.81 4.52 -3.15
N VAL A 60 10.98 4.26 -3.72
CA VAL A 60 12.27 4.81 -3.27
C VAL A 60 13.14 5.21 -4.47
N ALA A 61 14.16 6.03 -4.23
CA ALA A 61 15.02 6.51 -5.31
C ALA A 61 15.86 5.38 -5.92
N ASN A 62 16.52 4.62 -5.05
CA ASN A 62 17.56 3.64 -5.32
C ASN A 62 17.36 2.44 -4.38
N SER A 63 18.07 1.35 -4.61
CA SER A 63 18.08 0.17 -3.74
C SER A 63 18.70 0.42 -2.36
N ASP A 64 19.66 1.33 -2.24
CA ASP A 64 20.27 1.72 -0.95
C ASP A 64 19.32 2.54 -0.06
N ALA A 65 18.30 3.15 -0.67
CA ALA A 65 17.28 3.94 0.03
C ALA A 65 16.10 3.09 0.53
N LYS A 66 16.14 1.76 0.38
CA LYS A 66 15.11 0.85 0.91
C LYS A 66 15.16 0.82 2.43
N LEU A 67 14.12 1.37 3.04
CA LEU A 67 14.00 1.40 4.50
C LEU A 67 13.47 0.06 5.01
N TYR A 68 14.13 -0.49 6.03
CA TYR A 68 13.74 -1.74 6.70
C TYR A 68 13.69 -2.98 5.77
N ASP A 69 14.52 -2.98 4.72
CA ASP A 69 14.51 -4.04 3.71
C ASP A 69 14.73 -5.43 4.32
N ASP A 70 15.71 -5.57 5.23
CA ASP A 70 16.00 -6.84 5.90
C ASP A 70 14.77 -7.43 6.63
N GLU A 71 14.02 -6.57 7.34
CA GLU A 71 12.82 -6.98 8.08
C GLU A 71 11.69 -7.38 7.12
N ILE A 72 11.52 -6.64 6.02
CA ILE A 72 10.51 -6.93 4.99
C ILE A 72 10.83 -8.25 4.29
N GLN A 73 12.08 -8.45 3.86
CA GLN A 73 12.51 -9.66 3.18
C GLN A 73 12.37 -10.90 4.08
N GLU A 74 12.66 -10.76 5.38
CA GLU A 74 12.43 -11.83 6.34
C GLU A 74 10.93 -12.17 6.47
N CYS A 75 10.05 -11.17 6.55
CA CYS A 75 8.62 -11.40 6.58
C CYS A 75 8.11 -12.10 5.31
N ILE A 76 8.61 -11.71 4.13
CA ILE A 76 8.24 -12.34 2.84
C ILE A 76 8.65 -13.82 2.84
N LYS A 77 9.84 -14.13 3.33
CA LYS A 77 10.35 -15.52 3.42
C LYS A 77 9.53 -16.37 4.39
N ARG A 78 9.14 -15.81 5.53
CA ARG A 78 8.39 -16.53 6.58
C ARG A 78 6.91 -16.72 6.24
N PHE A 79 6.31 -15.77 5.52
CA PHE A 79 4.88 -15.76 5.20
C PHE A 79 4.63 -15.69 3.68
N PRO A 80 5.16 -16.67 2.91
CA PRO A 80 4.98 -16.68 1.46
C PRO A 80 3.49 -16.75 1.11
N GLY A 81 3.01 -15.83 0.28
CA GLY A 81 1.61 -15.75 -0.14
C GLY A 81 0.70 -14.90 0.75
N GLN A 82 1.10 -14.58 1.99
CA GLN A 82 0.39 -13.62 2.85
C GLN A 82 1.06 -12.25 2.87
N PHE A 83 2.38 -12.17 2.71
CA PHE A 83 3.08 -10.89 2.60
C PHE A 83 3.81 -10.76 1.28
N ARG A 84 3.55 -9.64 0.60
CA ARG A 84 4.17 -9.31 -0.69
C ARG A 84 4.70 -7.88 -0.66
N CYS A 85 5.89 -7.66 -1.21
CA CYS A 85 6.44 -6.32 -1.40
C CYS A 85 6.88 -6.10 -2.84
N ASP A 86 6.40 -5.03 -3.46
CA ASP A 86 6.80 -4.57 -4.78
C ASP A 86 7.50 -3.21 -4.66
N TYR A 87 8.76 -3.14 -5.12
CA TYR A 87 9.54 -1.91 -5.08
C TYR A 87 9.41 -1.15 -6.41
N ALA A 88 9.33 0.18 -6.31
CA ALA A 88 9.45 1.10 -7.43
C ALA A 88 10.73 1.95 -7.23
N LEU A 89 11.77 1.65 -8.00
CA LEU A 89 13.09 2.27 -7.90
C LEU A 89 13.28 3.32 -9.00
N SER A 90 12.99 4.59 -8.72
CA SER A 90 12.91 5.63 -9.75
C SER A 90 14.21 5.90 -10.53
N ARG A 91 15.39 5.54 -9.99
CA ARG A 91 16.69 5.75 -10.66
C ARG A 91 17.31 4.47 -11.22
N GLU A 92 16.82 3.30 -10.84
CA GLU A 92 17.38 2.01 -11.23
C GLU A 92 16.43 1.22 -12.15
N GLN A 93 15.12 1.47 -12.07
CA GLN A 93 14.11 0.81 -12.86
C GLN A 93 13.49 1.76 -13.88
N THR A 94 13.16 1.18 -15.03
CA THR A 94 12.52 1.87 -16.14
C THR A 94 11.10 1.36 -16.29
N ASN A 95 10.13 2.26 -16.43
CA ASN A 95 8.74 1.88 -16.71
C ASN A 95 8.57 1.43 -18.18
N LYS A 96 7.38 0.95 -18.54
CA LYS A 96 7.05 0.47 -19.89
C LYS A 96 7.28 1.52 -20.99
N ASN A 97 7.26 2.81 -20.63
CA ASN A 97 7.41 3.94 -21.55
C ASN A 97 8.85 4.46 -21.64
N GLY A 98 9.84 3.77 -21.04
CA GLY A 98 11.24 4.20 -21.06
C GLY A 98 11.56 5.31 -20.03
N GLY A 99 10.60 5.69 -19.19
CA GLY A 99 10.74 6.68 -18.13
C GLY A 99 11.15 6.07 -16.79
N LYS A 100 11.27 6.93 -15.77
CA LYS A 100 11.58 6.50 -14.40
C LYS A 100 10.45 5.69 -13.79
N MET A 101 10.76 4.59 -13.10
CA MET A 101 9.76 3.78 -12.39
C MET A 101 9.31 4.49 -11.12
N TYR A 102 8.12 5.09 -11.14
CA TYR A 102 7.48 5.60 -9.94
C TYR A 102 6.45 4.61 -9.38
N ILE A 103 5.95 4.93 -8.19
CA ILE A 103 5.01 4.08 -7.48
C ILE A 103 3.70 3.91 -8.26
N GLN A 104 3.22 4.95 -8.95
CA GLN A 104 2.02 4.86 -9.77
C GLN A 104 2.20 3.89 -10.95
N ASP A 105 3.37 3.88 -11.60
CA ASP A 105 3.67 2.93 -12.68
C ASP A 105 3.66 1.50 -12.16
N LYS A 106 4.25 1.28 -10.97
CA LYS A 106 4.29 -0.05 -10.35
C LYS A 106 2.91 -0.55 -9.93
N VAL A 107 2.06 0.34 -9.42
CA VAL A 107 0.67 0.02 -9.08
C VAL A 107 -0.14 -0.28 -10.35
N GLU A 108 0.10 0.46 -11.44
CA GLU A 108 -0.55 0.23 -12.74
C GLU A 108 -0.24 -1.16 -13.32
N GLU A 109 0.99 -1.67 -13.13
CA GLU A 109 1.36 -3.04 -13.55
C GLU A 109 0.44 -4.12 -12.96
N TYR A 110 -0.11 -3.87 -11.78
CA TYR A 110 -0.97 -4.80 -11.06
C TYR A 110 -2.43 -4.32 -10.94
N LYS A 111 -2.84 -3.40 -11.81
CA LYS A 111 -4.16 -2.78 -11.77
C LYS A 111 -5.31 -3.78 -11.66
N ASP A 112 -5.27 -4.88 -12.42
CA ASP A 112 -6.35 -5.87 -12.41
C ASP A 112 -6.48 -6.58 -11.06
N GLN A 113 -5.34 -6.93 -10.46
CA GLN A 113 -5.30 -7.59 -9.16
C GLN A 113 -5.73 -6.64 -8.04
N ILE A 114 -5.33 -5.37 -8.10
CA ILE A 114 -5.70 -4.36 -7.11
C ILE A 114 -7.21 -4.09 -7.16
N PHE A 115 -7.79 -3.92 -8.35
CA PHE A 115 -9.24 -3.72 -8.49
C PHE A 115 -10.01 -4.94 -7.98
N GLN A 116 -9.57 -6.16 -8.30
CA GLN A 116 -10.20 -7.38 -7.78
C GLN A 116 -10.16 -7.45 -6.24
N LEU A 117 -9.03 -7.06 -5.63
CA LEU A 117 -8.91 -7.02 -4.17
C LEU A 117 -9.83 -5.96 -3.56
N LEU A 118 -9.90 -4.76 -4.16
CA LEU A 118 -10.76 -3.67 -3.68
C LEU A 118 -12.25 -4.02 -3.78
N ASP A 119 -12.66 -4.63 -4.89
CA ASP A 119 -14.03 -5.14 -5.06
C ASP A 119 -14.35 -6.24 -4.03
N GLY A 120 -13.35 -7.03 -3.65
CA GLY A 120 -13.42 -8.06 -2.61
C GLY A 120 -13.38 -7.54 -1.17
N GLY A 121 -13.34 -6.22 -0.95
CA GLY A 121 -13.34 -5.63 0.40
C GLY A 121 -11.96 -5.27 0.95
N ALA A 122 -10.90 -5.27 0.13
CA ALA A 122 -9.57 -4.86 0.59
C ALA A 122 -9.52 -3.37 0.98
N HIS A 123 -8.63 -3.05 1.92
CA HIS A 123 -8.37 -1.67 2.33
C HIS A 123 -7.05 -1.19 1.73
N MET A 124 -7.03 0.05 1.23
CA MET A 124 -5.86 0.67 0.63
C MET A 124 -5.40 1.87 1.45
N TYR A 125 -4.13 1.83 1.85
CA TYR A 125 -3.47 2.81 2.69
C TYR A 125 -2.39 3.52 1.90
N PHE A 126 -2.43 4.85 1.90
CA PHE A 126 -1.43 5.70 1.28
C PHE A 126 -0.73 6.51 2.34
N CYS A 127 0.60 6.48 2.35
CA CYS A 127 1.38 7.39 3.17
C CYS A 127 2.65 7.82 2.44
N GLY A 128 2.95 9.12 2.45
CA GLY A 128 4.18 9.63 1.87
C GLY A 128 4.13 11.11 1.51
N LEU A 129 4.98 11.50 0.55
CA LEU A 129 4.98 12.89 0.08
C LEU A 129 3.70 13.20 -0.70
N LYS A 130 3.09 14.36 -0.44
CA LYS A 130 1.87 14.84 -1.11
C LYS A 130 1.94 14.74 -2.65
N GLY A 131 3.14 14.87 -3.22
CA GLY A 131 3.37 14.74 -4.65
C GLY A 131 3.10 13.36 -5.25
N MET A 132 2.95 12.30 -4.45
CA MET A 132 2.63 10.96 -4.98
C MET A 132 1.15 10.80 -5.34
N MET A 133 0.26 11.47 -4.59
CA MET A 133 -1.18 11.25 -4.72
C MET A 133 -1.73 11.62 -6.10
N PRO A 134 -1.39 12.77 -6.71
CA PRO A 134 -1.92 13.11 -8.04
C PRO A 134 -1.59 12.06 -9.11
N GLY A 135 -0.38 11.49 -9.07
CA GLY A 135 0.03 10.45 -10.03
C GLY A 135 -0.76 9.15 -9.85
N ILE A 136 -1.00 8.74 -8.60
CA ILE A 136 -1.80 7.56 -8.30
C ILE A 136 -3.26 7.76 -8.69
N LEU A 137 -3.86 8.91 -8.35
CA LEU A 137 -5.25 9.21 -8.66
C LEU A 137 -5.47 9.26 -10.18
N SER A 138 -4.59 9.93 -10.92
CA SER A 138 -4.66 9.98 -12.39
C SER A 138 -4.49 8.61 -13.04
N MET A 139 -3.60 7.77 -12.50
CA MET A 139 -3.44 6.39 -12.95
C MET A 139 -4.73 5.59 -12.71
N LEU A 140 -5.31 5.65 -11.51
CA LEU A 140 -6.55 4.95 -11.18
C LEU A 140 -7.73 5.42 -12.02
N GLU A 141 -7.83 6.72 -12.30
CA GLU A 141 -8.84 7.28 -13.21
C GLU A 141 -8.67 6.70 -14.63
N GLY A 142 -7.43 6.61 -15.12
CA GLY A 142 -7.10 5.96 -16.39
C GLY A 142 -7.56 4.50 -16.43
N VAL A 143 -7.27 3.73 -15.37
CA VAL A 143 -7.71 2.33 -15.25
C VAL A 143 -9.24 2.22 -15.20
N CYS A 144 -9.92 3.08 -14.46
CA CYS A 144 -11.38 3.11 -14.42
C CYS A 144 -11.98 3.36 -15.80
N LYS A 145 -11.41 4.31 -16.55
CA LYS A 145 -11.83 4.62 -17.92
C LYS A 145 -11.66 3.44 -18.87
N GLU A 146 -10.54 2.73 -18.78
CA GLU A 146 -10.32 1.50 -19.58
C GLU A 146 -11.33 0.39 -19.24
N LYS A 147 -11.72 0.28 -17.96
CA LYS A 147 -12.71 -0.69 -17.50
C LYS A 147 -14.16 -0.25 -17.70
N GLY A 148 -14.40 1.00 -18.15
CA GLY A 148 -15.74 1.57 -18.30
C GLY A 148 -16.43 1.87 -16.96
N ILE A 149 -15.68 2.06 -15.88
CA ILE A 149 -16.19 2.36 -14.53
C ILE A 149 -16.16 3.88 -14.32
N ASN A 150 -17.21 4.43 -13.69
CA ASN A 150 -17.19 5.83 -13.25
C ASN A 150 -16.23 5.98 -12.05
N TYR A 151 -15.12 6.68 -12.27
CA TYR A 151 -14.07 6.87 -11.28
C TYR A 151 -14.56 7.60 -10.02
N GLU A 152 -15.40 8.63 -10.16
CA GLU A 152 -15.89 9.42 -9.03
C GLU A 152 -16.78 8.57 -8.12
N GLU A 153 -17.76 7.87 -8.71
CA GLU A 153 -18.65 6.96 -7.98
C GLU A 153 -17.87 5.80 -7.33
N TRP A 154 -16.88 5.25 -8.03
CA TRP A 154 -16.06 4.17 -7.50
C TRP A 154 -15.24 4.63 -6.30
N LEU A 155 -14.59 5.79 -6.40
CA LEU A 155 -13.79 6.35 -5.32
C LEU A 155 -14.65 6.76 -4.11
N GLU A 156 -15.82 7.35 -4.35
CA GLU A 156 -16.78 7.65 -3.28
C GLU A 156 -17.25 6.38 -2.60
N GLY A 157 -17.60 5.34 -3.35
CA GLY A 157 -17.98 4.04 -2.79
C GLY A 157 -16.89 3.42 -1.91
N LEU A 158 -15.62 3.53 -2.29
CA LEU A 158 -14.51 3.07 -1.45
C LEU A 158 -14.37 3.89 -0.15
N LYS A 159 -14.59 5.21 -0.21
CA LYS A 159 -14.56 6.07 0.98
C LYS A 159 -15.71 5.79 1.92
N GLU A 160 -16.92 5.59 1.41
CA GLU A 160 -18.10 5.25 2.20
C GLU A 160 -17.94 3.89 2.91
N LYS A 161 -17.33 2.92 2.23
CA LYS A 161 -16.98 1.62 2.80
C LYS A 161 -15.78 1.68 3.75
N GLY A 162 -15.12 2.84 3.87
CA GLY A 162 -13.94 3.02 4.71
C GLY A 162 -12.73 2.22 4.24
N GLN A 163 -12.64 1.90 2.94
CA GLN A 163 -11.56 1.14 2.32
C GLN A 163 -10.40 2.03 1.84
N TRP A 164 -10.55 3.35 1.90
CA TRP A 164 -9.61 4.31 1.32
C TRP A 164 -9.01 5.22 2.41
N HIS A 165 -7.70 5.10 2.66
CA HIS A 165 -7.00 5.79 3.74
C HIS A 165 -5.78 6.54 3.22
N VAL A 166 -5.70 7.85 3.46
CA VAL A 166 -4.60 8.71 2.95
C VAL A 166 -4.03 9.56 4.06
N GLU A 167 -2.70 9.55 4.21
CA GLU A 167 -1.92 10.42 5.11
C GLU A 167 -0.73 11.10 4.41
#